data_AF-A0A354YSR4-F1
#
_entry.id   AF-A0A354YSR4-F1
#
_cell.length_a   1.000
_cell.length_b   1.000
_cell.length_c   1.000
_cell.angle_alpha   90.00
_cell.angle_beta   90.00
_cell.angle_gamma   90.00
#
_symmetry.space_group_name_H-M   'P 1'
#
loop_
_entity.id
_entity.type
_entity.pdbx_description
1 polymer ?
#
loop_
_entity_poly.entity_id
_entity_poly.type
_entity_poly.pdbx_seq_one_letter_code
_entity_poly.pdbx_strand_id
1 'polypeptide(L)'
;MQAESFKRVEGKLYGYYDNLRNLEMLRAQLEAVEKDISDIRSLSTDTYELAASFGMVANYTTERVQGSKSIYHSPVEAAYQNMCENLEKLLARRVSIKMRIIKLEEQVDGIKFTLGQLDPFERKVVDYRYRQNMSTRQISRVLDLHKNSI
;
A
#
# COMPACT_ATOMS: atom_id res chain seq x y z
N MET A 1 -30.48 -22.45 -11.30
CA MET A 1 -29.13 -22.99 -11.02
C MET A 1 -28.04 -22.47 -11.96
N GLN A 2 -28.03 -22.78 -13.26
CA GLN A 2 -26.91 -22.37 -14.15
C GLN A 2 -26.72 -20.84 -14.30
N ALA A 3 -27.82 -20.08 -14.38
CA ALA A 3 -27.75 -18.61 -14.48
C ALA A 3 -27.24 -17.94 -13.19
N GLU A 4 -27.55 -18.50 -12.02
CA GLU A 4 -27.06 -17.99 -10.73
C GLU A 4 -25.59 -18.32 -10.51
N SER A 5 -25.15 -19.52 -10.90
CA SER A 5 -23.73 -19.86 -10.89
C SER A 5 -22.94 -18.94 -11.83
N PHE A 6 -23.48 -18.62 -13.01
CA PHE A 6 -22.84 -17.71 -13.96
C PHE A 6 -22.66 -16.30 -13.37
N LYS A 7 -23.72 -15.68 -12.83
CA LYS A 7 -23.63 -14.36 -12.18
C LYS A 7 -22.63 -14.35 -11.02
N ARG A 8 -22.56 -15.43 -10.25
CA ARG A 8 -21.61 -15.55 -9.13
C ARG A 8 -20.16 -15.60 -9.61
N VAL A 9 -19.90 -16.32 -10.71
CA VAL A 9 -18.57 -16.37 -11.33
C VAL A 9 -18.21 -15.02 -11.94
N GLU A 10 -19.15 -14.37 -12.62
CA GLU A 10 -18.96 -13.05 -13.21
C GLU A 10 -18.56 -12.00 -12.15
N GLY A 11 -19.26 -11.98 -11.01
CA GLY A 11 -18.93 -11.11 -9.89
C GLY A 11 -17.54 -11.37 -9.31
N LYS A 12 -17.09 -12.63 -9.25
CA LYS A 12 -15.73 -12.98 -8.83
C LYS A 12 -14.67 -12.48 -9.81
N LEU A 13 -14.95 -12.51 -11.11
CA LEU A 13 -14.01 -12.02 -12.14
C LEU A 13 -13.87 -10.51 -12.10
N TYR A 14 -14.99 -9.76 -11.95
CA TYR A 14 -14.90 -8.31 -11.71
C TYR A 14 -14.10 -8.01 -10.42
N GLY A 15 -14.45 -8.68 -9.32
CA GLY A 15 -13.74 -8.52 -8.06
C GLY A 15 -12.25 -8.86 -8.15
N TYR A 16 -11.86 -9.83 -8.97
CA TYR A 16 -10.46 -10.19 -9.21
C TYR A 16 -9.67 -9.03 -9.84
N TYR A 17 -10.19 -8.43 -10.93
CA TYR A 17 -9.48 -7.33 -11.58
C TYR A 17 -9.49 -6.04 -10.74
N ASP A 18 -10.55 -5.80 -9.97
CA ASP A 18 -10.58 -4.71 -8.99
C ASP A 18 -9.55 -4.95 -7.87
N ASN A 19 -9.43 -6.18 -7.40
CA ASN A 19 -8.42 -6.56 -6.42
C ASN A 19 -7.00 -6.38 -6.96
N LEU A 20 -6.73 -6.67 -8.23
CA LEU A 20 -5.43 -6.37 -8.85
C LEU A 20 -5.10 -4.87 -8.82
N ARG A 21 -6.06 -4.01 -9.16
CA ARG A 21 -5.89 -2.54 -9.08
C ARG A 21 -5.67 -2.08 -7.63
N ASN A 22 -6.42 -2.66 -6.70
CA ASN A 22 -6.25 -2.39 -5.28
C ASN A 22 -4.86 -2.81 -4.76
N LEU A 23 -4.30 -3.92 -5.25
CA LEU A 23 -2.93 -4.34 -4.94
C LEU A 23 -1.91 -3.32 -5.43
N GLU A 24 -2.04 -2.85 -6.68
CA GLU A 24 -1.15 -1.82 -7.22
C GLU A 24 -1.21 -0.55 -6.38
N MET A 25 -2.41 -0.10 -6.01
CA MET A 25 -2.59 1.06 -5.13
C MET A 25 -1.96 0.84 -3.74
N LEU A 26 -2.18 -0.32 -3.11
CA LEU A 26 -1.62 -0.62 -1.79
C LEU A 26 -0.09 -0.69 -1.83
N ARG A 27 0.49 -1.22 -2.91
CA ARG A 27 1.95 -1.25 -3.12
C ARG A 27 2.52 0.16 -3.27
N ALA A 28 1.87 1.03 -4.04
CA ALA A 28 2.27 2.44 -4.14
C ALA A 28 2.15 3.18 -2.79
N GLN A 29 1.10 2.91 -2.01
CA GLN A 29 0.97 3.46 -0.66
C GLN A 29 2.07 2.95 0.29
N LEU A 30 2.45 1.69 0.17
CA LEU A 30 3.54 1.12 0.96
C LEU A 30 4.87 1.79 0.64
N GLU A 31 5.17 1.99 -0.64
CA GLU A 31 6.38 2.66 -1.11
C GLU A 31 6.46 4.09 -0.58
N ALA A 32 5.36 4.85 -0.61
CA ALA A 32 5.30 6.19 -0.03
C ALA A 32 5.58 6.17 1.48
N VAL A 33 4.96 5.26 2.24
CA VAL A 33 5.21 5.13 3.69
C VAL A 33 6.65 4.71 3.99
N GLU A 34 7.24 3.83 3.18
CA GLU A 34 8.64 3.41 3.35
C GLU A 34 9.61 4.56 3.05
N LYS A 35 9.28 5.42 2.08
CA LYS A 35 10.02 6.66 1.82
C LYS A 35 9.92 7.63 3.00
N ASP A 36 8.72 7.90 3.52
CA ASP A 36 8.53 8.78 4.68
C ASP A 36 9.32 8.29 5.90
N ILE A 37 9.35 6.97 6.14
CA ILE A 37 10.15 6.35 7.20
C ILE A 37 11.66 6.59 6.97
N SER A 38 12.12 6.45 5.72
CA SER A 38 13.52 6.71 5.36
C SER A 38 13.89 8.17 5.60
N ASP A 39 13.05 9.11 5.20
CA ASP A 39 13.27 10.55 5.32
C ASP A 39 13.32 10.98 6.81
N ILE A 40 12.46 10.41 7.67
CA ILE A 40 12.54 10.67 9.13
C ILE A 40 13.83 10.10 9.72
N ARG A 41 14.25 8.91 9.28
CA ARG A 41 15.49 8.28 9.77
C ARG A 41 16.74 9.05 9.35
N SER A 42 16.81 9.53 8.11
CA SER A 42 17.93 10.37 7.67
C SER A 42 17.96 11.67 8.48
N LEU A 43 16.82 12.33 8.64
CA LEU A 43 16.72 13.57 9.41
C LEU A 43 17.13 13.40 10.87
N SER A 44 16.78 12.27 11.49
CA SER A 44 17.25 11.88 12.83
C SER A 44 18.77 11.70 12.88
N THR A 45 19.36 11.11 11.85
CA THR A 45 20.82 10.88 11.80
C THR A 45 21.57 12.21 11.65
N ASP A 46 21.09 13.06 10.74
CA ASP A 46 21.65 14.39 10.49
C ASP A 46 21.53 15.30 11.71
N THR A 47 20.42 15.22 12.47
CA THR A 47 20.26 16.01 13.72
C THR A 47 21.22 15.56 14.81
N TYR A 48 21.52 14.27 14.94
CA TYR A 48 22.53 13.78 15.88
C TYR A 48 23.94 14.24 15.48
N GLU A 49 24.29 14.18 14.19
CA GLU A 49 25.58 14.67 13.69
C GLU A 49 25.72 16.20 13.86
N LEU A 50 24.63 16.94 13.63
CA LEU A 50 24.60 18.38 13.83
C LEU A 50 24.75 18.75 15.33
N ALA A 51 24.02 18.06 16.22
CA ALA A 51 24.13 18.27 17.67
C ALA A 51 25.54 17.93 18.19
N ALA A 52 26.15 16.85 17.68
CA ALA A 52 27.51 16.46 18.01
C ALA A 52 28.56 17.46 17.48
N SER A 53 28.39 17.97 16.25
CA SER A 53 29.34 18.90 15.61
C SER A 53 29.29 20.32 16.17
N PHE A 54 28.13 20.78 16.66
CA PHE A 54 28.02 22.07 17.36
C PHE A 54 28.57 22.07 18.77
N GLY A 55 29.15 20.96 19.24
CA GLY A 55 29.66 20.87 20.60
C GLY A 55 28.55 21.20 21.60
N MET A 56 27.31 20.77 21.33
CA MET A 56 26.25 20.72 22.35
C MET A 56 26.65 19.66 23.38
N VAL A 57 27.74 19.91 24.11
CA VAL A 57 27.76 19.68 25.55
C VAL A 57 26.45 20.30 25.99
N ALA A 58 25.50 19.48 26.40
CA ALA A 58 24.29 19.94 27.04
C ALA A 58 24.75 21.00 28.03
N ASN A 59 24.49 22.27 27.71
CA ASN A 59 24.60 23.31 28.69
C ASN A 59 23.52 22.92 29.68
N TYR A 60 23.91 22.18 30.71
CA TYR A 60 23.19 22.06 31.96
C TYR A 60 23.18 23.48 32.54
N THR A 61 22.47 24.40 31.88
CA THR A 61 22.04 25.64 32.50
C THR A 61 21.30 25.17 33.72
N THR A 62 21.95 25.36 34.86
CA THR A 62 21.53 24.93 36.20
C THR A 62 20.03 24.95 36.28
N GLU A 63 19.46 23.74 36.22
CA GLU A 63 18.03 23.52 36.19
C GLU A 63 17.46 24.14 37.47
N ARG A 64 16.74 25.26 37.36
CA ARG A 64 15.98 25.78 38.49
C ARG A 64 14.74 24.90 38.66
N VAL A 65 14.94 23.82 39.40
CA VAL A 65 13.89 22.89 39.81
C VAL A 65 13.04 23.58 40.90
N GLN A 66 11.80 23.93 40.58
CA GLN A 66 10.80 24.33 41.59
C GLN A 66 9.74 23.21 41.68
N GLY A 67 9.94 22.27 42.61
CA GLY A 67 9.08 21.07 42.76
C GLY A 67 9.56 19.85 41.95
N SER A 68 8.74 18.80 41.81
CA SER A 68 9.17 17.54 41.15
C SER A 68 9.17 17.56 39.61
N LYS A 69 9.07 18.73 38.98
CA LYS A 69 8.96 18.89 37.53
C LYS A 69 9.90 19.98 37.06
N SER A 70 10.72 19.69 36.06
CA SER A 70 11.51 20.71 35.37
C SER A 70 10.57 21.67 34.63
N ILE A 71 10.91 22.96 34.65
CA ILE A 71 10.11 24.03 34.00
C ILE A 71 10.54 24.22 32.53
N TYR A 72 11.67 23.64 32.13
CA TYR A 72 12.22 23.77 30.78
C TYR A 72 11.90 22.54 29.95
N HIS A 73 10.88 22.63 29.10
CA HIS A 73 10.75 21.74 27.95
C HIS A 73 11.69 22.25 26.86
N SER A 74 12.77 21.53 26.61
CA SER A 74 13.64 21.82 25.48
C SER A 74 12.81 21.69 24.19
N PRO A 75 12.77 22.71 23.32
CA PRO A 75 12.12 22.61 22.01
C PRO A 75 12.66 21.44 21.18
N VAL A 76 13.91 21.05 21.42
CA VAL A 76 14.57 19.91 20.79
C VAL A 76 13.98 18.58 21.29
N GLU A 77 13.75 18.44 22.60
CA GLU A 77 13.13 17.23 23.17
C GLU A 77 11.69 17.06 22.71
N ALA A 78 10.93 18.15 22.65
CA ALA A 78 9.56 18.12 22.13
C ALA A 78 9.53 17.76 20.63
N ALA A 79 10.46 18.30 19.83
CA ALA A 79 10.59 17.94 18.41
C ALA A 79 10.97 16.46 18.24
N TYR A 80 11.90 15.96 19.04
CA TYR A 80 12.33 14.56 19.04
C TYR A 80 11.19 13.60 19.41
N GLN A 81 10.44 13.90 20.47
CA GLN A 81 9.27 13.10 20.86
C GLN A 81 8.22 13.05 19.74
N ASN A 82 7.92 14.19 19.11
CA ASN A 82 7.01 14.23 17.96
C ASN A 82 7.51 13.39 16.78
N MET A 83 8.82 13.39 16.50
CA MET A 83 9.42 12.53 15.47
C MET A 83 9.27 11.04 15.80
N CYS A 84 9.54 10.65 17.06
CA CYS A 84 9.35 9.26 17.51
C CYS A 84 7.90 8.80 17.35
N GLU A 85 6.93 9.59 17.81
CA GLU A 85 5.50 9.26 17.68
C GLU A 85 5.06 9.14 16.22
N ASN A 86 5.55 10.03 15.34
CA ASN A 86 5.25 9.96 13.91
C ASN A 86 5.86 8.72 13.26
N LEU A 87 7.09 8.36 13.63
CA LEU A 87 7.76 7.15 13.15
C LEU A 87 6.99 5.89 13.58
N GLU A 88 6.54 5.81 14.82
CA GLU A 88 5.72 4.70 15.32
C GLU A 88 4.42 4.55 14.52
N LYS A 89 3.71 5.66 14.26
CA LYS A 89 2.49 5.67 13.44
C LYS A 89 2.76 5.16 12.03
N LEU A 90 3.86 5.58 11.40
CA LEU A 90 4.25 5.13 10.06
C LEU A 90 4.63 3.64 10.04
N LEU A 91 5.34 3.15 11.06
CA LEU A 91 5.69 1.74 11.19
C LEU A 91 4.44 0.87 11.36
N ALA A 92 3.50 1.29 12.22
CA ALA A 92 2.22 0.60 12.39
C ALA A 92 1.42 0.58 11.08
N ARG A 93 1.37 1.71 10.36
CA ARG A 93 0.71 1.81 9.05
C ARG A 93 1.35 0.90 8.02
N ARG A 94 2.69 0.85 7.96
CA ARG A 94 3.45 -0.05 7.08
C ARG A 94 3.07 -1.51 7.29
N VAL A 95 3.04 -1.97 8.54
CA VAL A 95 2.65 -3.34 8.89
C VAL A 95 1.20 -3.62 8.46
N SER A 96 0.27 -2.69 8.74
CA SER A 96 -1.12 -2.81 8.34
C SER A 96 -1.29 -2.95 6.81
N ILE A 97 -0.59 -2.10 6.03
CA ILE A 97 -0.62 -2.17 4.57
C ILE A 97 -0.06 -3.51 4.08
N LYS A 98 1.09 -3.97 4.61
CA LYS A 98 1.67 -5.27 4.25
C LYS A 98 0.72 -6.43 4.51
N MET A 99 0.05 -6.45 5.67
CA MET A 99 -0.95 -7.47 5.98
C MET A 99 -2.13 -7.44 5.00
N ARG A 100 -2.58 -6.24 4.59
CA ARG A 100 -3.65 -6.10 3.59
C ARG A 100 -3.21 -6.61 2.22
N ILE A 101 -1.98 -6.32 1.80
CA ILE A 101 -1.40 -6.83 0.55
C ILE A 101 -1.39 -8.35 0.56
N ILE A 102 -0.81 -8.98 1.60
CA ILE A 102 -0.72 -10.45 1.71
C ILE A 102 -2.10 -11.10 1.58
N LYS A 103 -3.09 -10.61 2.34
CA LYS A 103 -4.46 -11.13 2.30
C LYS A 103 -5.10 -11.01 0.92
N LEU A 104 -4.81 -9.92 0.20
CA LEU A 104 -5.39 -9.68 -1.12
C LEU A 104 -4.66 -10.49 -2.21
N GLU A 105 -3.35 -10.70 -2.06
CA GLU A 105 -2.55 -11.60 -2.91
C GLU A 105 -3.06 -13.03 -2.83
N GLU A 106 -3.32 -13.55 -1.62
CA GLU A 106 -3.90 -14.88 -1.43
C GLU A 106 -5.25 -15.05 -2.15
N GLN A 107 -6.10 -14.03 -2.13
CA GLN A 107 -7.38 -14.04 -2.83
C GLN A 107 -7.22 -14.01 -4.36
N VAL A 108 -6.24 -13.26 -4.85
CA VAL A 108 -5.94 -13.11 -6.28
C VAL A 108 -5.29 -14.38 -6.84
N ASP A 109 -4.39 -15.01 -6.10
CA ASP A 109 -3.60 -16.15 -6.58
C ASP A 109 -4.46 -17.38 -6.92
N GLY A 110 -5.50 -17.66 -6.13
CA GLY A 110 -6.44 -18.74 -6.43
C GLY A 110 -7.14 -18.56 -7.77
N ILE A 111 -7.65 -17.35 -8.04
CA ILE A 111 -8.31 -17.03 -9.32
C ILE A 111 -7.28 -16.99 -10.46
N LYS A 112 -6.10 -16.40 -10.21
CA LYS A 112 -5.00 -16.33 -11.19
C LYS A 112 -4.58 -17.71 -11.67
N PHE A 113 -4.51 -18.70 -10.79
CA PHE A 113 -4.22 -20.09 -11.15
C PHE A 113 -5.30 -20.66 -12.07
N THR A 114 -6.58 -20.51 -11.71
CA THR A 114 -7.70 -21.00 -12.55
C THR A 114 -7.74 -20.34 -13.93
N LEU A 115 -7.54 -19.02 -14.00
CA LEU A 115 -7.43 -18.30 -15.27
C LEU A 115 -6.20 -18.72 -16.08
N GLY A 116 -5.17 -19.27 -15.43
CA GLY A 116 -3.98 -19.82 -16.09
C GLY A 116 -4.20 -21.15 -16.77
N GLN A 117 -5.27 -21.87 -16.43
CA GLN A 117 -5.65 -23.14 -17.07
C GLN A 117 -6.52 -22.94 -18.31
N LEU A 118 -7.03 -21.71 -18.53
CA LEU A 118 -7.80 -21.38 -19.72
C LEU A 118 -6.90 -21.30 -20.95
N ASP A 119 -7.47 -21.59 -22.11
CA ASP A 119 -6.76 -21.40 -23.37
C ASP A 119 -6.35 -19.92 -23.54
N PRO A 120 -5.19 -19.62 -24.15
CA PRO A 120 -4.71 -18.25 -24.30
C PRO A 120 -5.73 -17.31 -24.97
N PHE A 121 -6.56 -17.86 -25.86
CA PHE A 121 -7.64 -17.12 -26.51
C PHE A 121 -8.79 -16.79 -25.54
N GLU A 122 -9.26 -17.78 -24.77
CA GLU A 122 -10.32 -17.59 -23.78
C GLU A 122 -9.89 -16.59 -22.71
N ARG A 123 -8.63 -16.68 -22.26
CA ARG A 123 -8.04 -15.73 -21.31
C ARG A 123 -8.06 -14.31 -21.84
N LYS A 124 -7.73 -14.10 -23.12
CA LYS A 124 -7.84 -12.76 -23.75
C LYS A 124 -9.27 -12.24 -23.76
N VAL A 125 -10.25 -13.09 -24.06
CA VAL A 125 -11.67 -12.70 -24.02
C VAL A 125 -12.08 -12.28 -22.60
N VAL A 126 -11.68 -13.03 -21.58
CA VAL A 126 -11.90 -12.70 -20.17
C VAL A 126 -11.24 -11.37 -19.81
N ASP A 127 -9.98 -11.16 -20.18
CA ASP A 127 -9.27 -9.90 -19.95
C ASP A 127 -9.99 -8.71 -20.58
N TYR A 128 -10.39 -8.80 -21.86
CA TYR A 128 -11.11 -7.71 -22.50
C TYR A 128 -12.46 -7.43 -21.84
N ARG A 129 -13.17 -8.48 -21.44
CA ARG A 129 -14.49 -8.34 -20.84
C ARG A 129 -14.44 -7.72 -19.45
N TYR A 130 -13.58 -8.24 -18.58
CA TYR A 130 -13.61 -7.95 -17.14
C TYR A 130 -12.52 -7.00 -16.67
N ARG A 131 -11.38 -6.91 -17.37
CA ARG A 131 -10.32 -5.93 -17.06
C ARG A 131 -10.56 -4.59 -17.74
N GLN A 132 -11.00 -4.64 -19.01
CA GLN A 132 -11.17 -3.47 -19.87
C GLN A 132 -12.63 -3.05 -20.05
N ASN A 133 -13.59 -3.79 -19.45
CA ASN A 133 -15.02 -3.52 -19.53
C ASN A 133 -15.57 -3.40 -20.96
N MET A 134 -14.98 -4.12 -21.91
CA MET A 134 -15.44 -4.12 -23.30
C MET A 134 -16.77 -4.88 -23.43
N SER A 135 -17.63 -4.39 -24.32
CA SER A 135 -18.81 -5.12 -24.77
C SER A 135 -18.42 -6.29 -25.69
N THR A 136 -19.23 -7.34 -25.74
CA THR A 136 -19.02 -8.48 -26.66
C THR A 136 -18.83 -8.05 -28.11
N ARG A 137 -19.51 -6.98 -28.56
CA ARG A 137 -19.34 -6.40 -29.91
C ARG A 137 -17.98 -5.73 -30.12
N GLN A 138 -17.41 -5.12 -29.09
CA GLN A 138 -16.06 -4.55 -29.17
C GLN A 138 -15.02 -5.67 -29.18
N ILE A 139 -15.21 -6.69 -28.34
CA ILE A 139 -14.32 -7.86 -28.29
C ILE A 139 -14.32 -8.59 -29.64
N SER A 140 -15.50 -8.83 -30.23
CA SER A 140 -15.61 -9.49 -31.54
C SER A 140 -14.90 -8.72 -32.65
N ARG A 141 -14.89 -7.38 -32.59
CA ARG A 141 -14.15 -6.53 -33.54
C ARG A 141 -12.64 -6.57 -33.31
N VAL A 142 -12.20 -6.58 -32.05
CA VAL A 142 -10.78 -6.58 -31.70
C VAL A 142 -10.12 -7.93 -32.01
N LEU A 143 -10.89 -9.02 -31.92
CA LEU A 143 -10.41 -10.38 -32.16
C LEU A 143 -10.76 -10.92 -33.56
N ASP A 144 -11.34 -10.10 -34.45
CA ASP A 144 -11.82 -10.51 -35.78
C ASP A 144 -12.72 -11.77 -35.75
N LEU A 145 -13.60 -11.84 -34.76
CA LEU A 145 -14.53 -12.94 -34.56
C LEU A 145 -15.92 -12.62 -35.13
N HIS A 146 -16.59 -13.66 -35.61
CA HIS A 146 -18.02 -13.54 -35.93
C HIS A 146 -18.81 -13.23 -34.65
N LYS A 147 -19.87 -12.42 -34.77
CA LYS A 147 -20.66 -11.90 -33.63
C LYS A 147 -21.25 -12.96 -32.69
N ASN A 148 -21.31 -14.21 -33.13
CA ASN A 148 -21.90 -15.35 -32.41
C ASN A 148 -20.84 -16.31 -31.85
N SER A 149 -19.56 -15.97 -31.94
CA SER A 149 -18.44 -16.82 -31.50
C SER A 149 -18.07 -16.63 -30.02
N ILE A 150 -18.72 -15.69 -29.32
CA ILE A 150 -18.54 -15.35 -27.89
C ILE A 150 -19.91 -15.18 -27.27
#